data_AF-A0A7X9FZC4-F1
#
_entry.id   AF-A0A7X9FZC4-F1
#
_cell.length_a   1.000
_cell.length_b   1.000
_cell.length_c   1.000
_cell.angle_alpha   90.00
_cell.angle_beta   90.00
_cell.angle_gamma   90.00
#
_symmetry.space_group_name_H-M   'P 1'
#
loop_
_entity.id
_entity.type
_entity.pdbx_description
1 polymer ?
#
loop_
_entity_poly.entity_id
_entity_poly.type
_entity_poly.pdbx_seq_one_letter_code
_entity_poly.pdbx_strand_id
1 'polypeptide(L)' 'GKTLPWCIKHVYLFDAAELVNELAARGVGIGIATSVKKDMWEQAEIYPVQRNFAFAINERIIQQLRLFDF' A
#
# COMPACT_ATOMS: atom_id res chain seq x y z
N GLY A 1 -13.77 18.12 24.05
CA GLY A 1 -13.34 17.85 22.67
C GLY A 1 -13.27 16.35 22.46
N LYS A 2 -13.62 15.85 21.26
CA LYS A 2 -13.42 14.44 20.90
C LYS A 2 -12.07 14.33 20.20
N THR A 3 -11.12 13.58 20.78
CA THR A 3 -9.89 13.18 20.10
C THR A 3 -10.21 11.96 19.24
N LEU A 4 -9.98 12.05 17.93
CA LEU A 4 -10.10 10.89 17.04
C LEU A 4 -8.89 9.98 17.26
N PRO A 5 -9.08 8.65 17.38
CA PRO A 5 -7.98 7.72 17.54
C PRO A 5 -7.10 7.71 16.28
N TRP A 6 -5.79 7.67 16.46
CA TRP A 6 -4.84 7.47 15.37
C TRP A 6 -4.95 6.01 14.89
N CYS A 7 -5.63 5.81 13.76
CA CYS A 7 -5.90 4.47 13.23
C CYS A 7 -5.14 4.20 11.94
N ILE A 8 -4.56 3.00 11.82
CA ILE A 8 -3.98 2.49 10.57
C ILE A 8 -4.82 1.30 10.11
N LYS A 9 -5.63 1.48 9.06
CA LYS A 9 -6.53 0.43 8.55
C LYS A 9 -5.94 -0.37 7.39
N HIS A 10 -5.19 0.28 6.50
CA HIS A 10 -4.53 -0.39 5.38
C HIS A 10 -3.13 0.16 5.18
N VAL A 11 -2.19 -0.71 4.80
CA VAL A 11 -0.84 -0.34 4.41
C VAL A 11 -0.53 -0.96 3.06
N TYR A 12 -0.03 -0.14 2.15
CA TYR A 12 0.33 -0.53 0.80
C TYR A 12 1.79 -0.21 0.55
N LEU A 13 2.51 -1.14 -0.06
CA LEU A 13 3.91 -0.99 -0.39
C LEU A 13 4.13 -1.32 -1.86
N PHE A 14 4.69 -0.35 -2.58
CA PHE A 14 4.97 -0.43 -4.01
C PHE A 14 6.47 -0.47 -4.24
N ASP A 15 6.90 -1.28 -5.19
CA ASP A 15 8.18 -1.05 -5.86
C ASP A 15 8.01 0.10 -6.85
N ALA A 16 8.73 1.20 -6.62
CA ALA A 16 8.60 2.40 -7.44
C ALA A 16 9.07 2.17 -8.89
N ALA A 17 10.09 1.34 -9.11
CA ALA A 17 10.60 1.06 -10.44
C ALA A 17 9.63 0.19 -11.23
N GLU A 18 9.07 -0.84 -10.59
CA GLU A 18 8.03 -1.69 -11.20
C GLU A 18 6.77 -0.89 -11.52
N LEU A 19 6.32 -0.04 -10.59
CA LEU A 19 5.16 0.85 -10.77
C LEU A 19 5.34 1.78 -11.97
N VAL A 20 6.52 2.41 -12.11
CA VAL A 20 6.82 3.30 -13.24
C VAL A 20 6.83 2.51 -14.55
N ASN A 21 7.43 1.32 -14.57
CA ASN A 21 7.45 0.47 -15.77
C ASN A 21 6.04 0.05 -16.19
N GLU A 22 5.18 -0.35 -15.26
CA GLU A 22 3.79 -0.69 -15.57
C GLU A 22 2.99 0.49 -16.10
N LEU A 23 3.17 1.68 -15.51
CA LEU A 23 2.50 2.90 -15.96
C LEU A 23 2.99 3.31 -17.35
N ALA A 24 4.29 3.19 -17.62
CA ALA A 24 4.89 3.48 -18.92
C ALA A 24 4.41 2.49 -19.99
N ALA A 25 4.38 1.19 -19.68
CA ALA A 25 3.90 0.15 -20.59
C ALA A 25 2.43 0.35 -21.00
N ARG A 26 1.63 0.98 -20.13
CA ARG A 26 0.24 1.36 -20.42
C ARG A 26 0.10 2.63 -21.26
N GLY A 27 1.19 3.33 -21.55
CA GLY A 27 1.20 4.57 -22.33
C GLY A 27 0.55 5.76 -21.61
N VAL A 28 0.38 5.68 -20.29
CA VAL A 28 -0.20 6.77 -19.50
C VAL A 28 0.88 7.80 -19.21
N GLY A 29 0.56 9.10 -19.34
CA GLY A 29 1.49 10.17 -18.97
C GLY A 29 1.86 10.04 -17.50
N ILE A 30 3.14 9.76 -17.22
CA ILE A 30 3.67 9.70 -15.86
C ILE A 30 4.00 11.14 -15.43
N GLY A 31 3.35 11.61 -14.39
CA GLY A 31 3.48 12.96 -13.84
C GLY A 31 2.88 13.06 -12.45
N ILE A 32 2.76 14.28 -11.93
CA ILE A 32 2.35 14.54 -10.53
C ILE A 32 0.94 14.02 -10.21
N ALA A 33 0.08 13.82 -11.22
CA ALA A 33 -1.32 13.42 -11.07
C ALA A 33 -1.68 12.08 -11.74
N THR A 34 -0.71 11.20 -11.98
CA THR A 34 -0.99 9.90 -12.60
C THR A 34 -1.71 8.97 -11.61
N SER A 35 -2.91 8.54 -11.97
CA SER A 35 -3.70 7.63 -11.13
C SER A 35 -3.17 6.19 -11.20
N VAL A 36 -3.13 5.52 -10.05
CA VAL A 36 -2.81 4.10 -9.93
C VAL A 36 -4.12 3.31 -9.90
N LYS A 37 -4.25 2.30 -10.76
CA LYS A 37 -5.47 1.47 -10.85
C LYS A 37 -5.74 0.74 -9.54
N LYS A 38 -7.03 0.47 -9.25
CA LYS A 38 -7.47 -0.28 -8.07
C LYS A 38 -6.76 -1.61 -7.92
N ASP A 39 -6.61 -2.37 -9.01
CA ASP A 39 -5.94 -3.69 -8.96
C ASP A 39 -4.49 -3.58 -8.47
N MET A 40 -3.77 -2.51 -8.85
CA MET A 40 -2.39 -2.30 -8.40
C MET A 40 -2.32 -1.94 -6.91
N TRP A 41 -3.31 -1.18 -6.41
CA TRP A 41 -3.46 -0.96 -4.98
C TRP A 41 -3.72 -2.28 -4.24
N GLU A 42 -4.63 -3.11 -4.74
CA GLU A 42 -4.93 -4.40 -4.12
C GLU A 42 -3.69 -5.32 -4.09
N GLN A 43 -2.90 -5.38 -5.15
CA GLN A 43 -1.67 -6.18 -5.16
C GLN A 43 -0.57 -5.62 -4.25
N ALA A 44 -0.55 -4.31 -4.00
CA ALA A 44 0.43 -3.67 -3.12
C ALA A 44 0.09 -3.79 -1.62
N GLU A 45 -1.08 -4.33 -1.27
CA GLU A 45 -1.52 -4.42 0.13
C GLU A 45 -0.63 -5.38 0.94
N ILE A 46 -0.11 -4.87 2.07
CA ILE A 46 0.68 -5.65 3.05
C ILE A 46 -0.02 -5.76 4.41
N TYR A 47 -1.03 -4.92 4.67
CA TYR A 47 -1.85 -4.96 5.88
C TYR A 47 -3.27 -4.47 5.56
N PRO A 48 -4.34 -5.11 6.07
CA PRO A 48 -4.34 -6.25 7.00
C PRO A 48 -4.15 -7.61 6.31
N VAL A 49 -4.38 -7.68 5.00
CA VAL A 49 -4.18 -8.89 4.19
C VAL A 49 -2.85 -8.75 3.46
N GLN A 50 -1.94 -9.70 3.68
CA GLN A 50 -0.69 -9.78 2.92
C GLN A 50 -1.00 -10.28 1.50
N ARG A 51 -1.08 -9.35 0.54
CA ARG A 51 -1.23 -9.66 -0.89
C ARG A 51 0.11 -9.50 -1.62
N ASN A 52 0.91 -8.50 -1.23
CA ASN A 52 2.22 -8.29 -1.81
C ASN A 52 3.27 -9.22 -1.18
N PHE A 53 3.61 -10.34 -1.83
CA PHE A 53 4.63 -11.26 -1.32
C PHE A 53 6.08 -10.82 -1.61
N ALA A 54 6.30 -9.85 -2.50
CA ALA A 54 7.63 -9.28 -2.72
C ALA A 54 8.12 -8.52 -1.48
N PHE A 55 7.19 -7.94 -0.70
CA PHE A 55 7.47 -7.27 0.56
C PHE A 55 6.69 -7.91 1.72
N ALA A 56 6.91 -9.20 1.94
CA ALA A 56 6.34 -9.91 3.08
C ALA A 56 6.81 -9.28 4.41
N ILE A 57 5.86 -8.85 5.24
CA ILE A 57 6.16 -8.34 6.58
C ILE A 57 6.12 -9.49 7.60
N ASN A 58 7.01 -9.42 8.59
CA ASN A 58 7.05 -10.42 9.66
C ASN A 58 5.97 -10.16 10.72
N GLU A 59 5.71 -11.16 11.56
CA GLU A 59 4.71 -11.08 12.63
C GLU A 59 4.92 -9.89 13.57
N ARG A 60 6.18 -9.55 13.87
CA ARG A 60 6.50 -8.42 14.75
C ARG A 60 5.97 -7.09 14.19
N ILE A 61 6.15 -6.84 12.89
CA ILE A 61 5.63 -5.63 12.24
C ILE A 61 4.09 -5.63 12.24
N ILE A 62 3.47 -6.79 11.99
CA ILE A 62 2.00 -6.92 12.05
C ILE A 62 1.49 -6.57 13.45
N GLN A 63 2.15 -7.03 14.52
CA GLN A 63 1.76 -6.67 15.88
C GLN A 63 1.89 -5.17 16.15
N GLN A 64 2.92 -4.51 15.61
CA GLN A 64 3.07 -3.06 15.74
C GLN A 64 1.98 -2.29 15.00
N LEU A 65 1.58 -2.75 13.80
CA LEU A 65 0.48 -2.14 13.04
C LEU A 65 -0.86 -2.31 13.76
N ARG A 66 -1.10 -3.46 14.39
CA ARG A 66 -2.31 -3.74 15.18
C ARG A 66 -2.50 -2.82 16.40
N LEU A 67 -1.44 -2.19 16.91
CA LEU A 67 -1.57 -1.19 17.99
C LEU A 67 -2.43 0.01 17.58
N PHE A 68 -2.62 0.21 16.28
CA PHE A 68 -3.42 1.30 15.70
C PHE A 68 -4.74 0.81 15.10
N ASP A 69 -5.13 -0.45 15.34
CA ASP A 69 -6.39 -1.01 14.84
C ASP A 69 -7.44 -1.00 15.95
N PHE A 70 -8.07 0.15 16.14
CA PHE A 70 -9.15 0.40 17.10
C PHE A 70 -10.54 0.12 16.51
#